data_AF-A0A6J4MCX3-F1
#
_entry.id   AF-A0A6J4MCX3-F1
#
_cell.length_a   1.000
_cell.length_b   1.000
_cell.length_c   1.000
_cell.angle_alpha   90.00
_cell.angle_beta   90.00
_cell.angle_gamma   90.00
#
_symmetry.space_group_name_H-M   'P 1'
#
loop_
_entity.id
_entity.type
_entity.pdbx_description
1 polymer ?
#
loop_
_entity_poly.entity_id
_entity_poly.type
_entity_poly.pdbx_seq_one_letter_code
_entity_poly.pdbx_strand_id
1 'polypeptide(L)'
;LGAARFQPTRPFLPPRLADDVNHATNLPPDELARMIVQAAEQADQQGYWHGEGAVTEDAARHLTHFLGLLMAGDDDLHRRELDVYGRVFHAAGKGEHSHDDLRTAAMESMEMANDPDALHAFLTDTPAYLRAILEMDRERGTHNADQVVTALSGLGLAILTADGRETVEEDSLFTTHLNHLRGELDVYGVALPT
;
A
#
# COMPACT_ATOMS: atom_id res chain seq x y z
N LEU A 1 -4.23 -16.55 46.04
CA LEU A 1 -3.33 -16.49 44.87
C LEU A 1 -4.22 -16.53 43.63
N GLY A 2 -4.66 -15.36 43.15
CA GLY A 2 -5.54 -15.24 41.98
C GLY A 2 -4.71 -14.93 40.74
N ALA A 3 -4.87 -15.73 39.69
CA ALA A 3 -4.22 -15.53 38.41
C ALA A 3 -4.84 -14.32 37.69
N ALA A 4 -4.05 -13.26 37.47
CA ALA A 4 -4.42 -12.16 36.60
C ALA A 4 -4.35 -12.64 35.15
N ARG A 5 -5.50 -12.70 34.47
CA ARG A 5 -5.58 -12.88 33.03
C ARG A 5 -5.05 -11.62 32.34
N PHE A 6 -3.99 -11.76 31.56
CA PHE A 6 -3.56 -10.74 30.61
C PHE A 6 -4.66 -10.61 29.55
N GLN A 7 -5.32 -9.45 29.47
CA GLN A 7 -6.12 -9.07 28.31
C GLN A 7 -5.25 -8.16 27.46
N PRO A 8 -4.96 -8.50 26.19
CA PRO A 8 -4.34 -7.53 25.29
C PRO A 8 -5.37 -6.41 25.05
N THR A 9 -5.07 -5.23 25.56
CA THR A 9 -5.74 -3.99 25.20
C THR A 9 -5.57 -3.78 23.71
N ARG A 10 -6.63 -4.07 22.94
CA ARG A 10 -6.75 -3.54 21.58
C ARG A 10 -6.66 -2.01 21.67
N PRO A 11 -5.82 -1.33 20.88
CA PRO A 11 -5.93 0.12 20.77
C PRO A 11 -7.34 0.44 20.26
N PHE A 12 -8.09 1.18 21.05
CA PHE A 12 -9.42 1.64 20.72
C PHE A 12 -9.25 2.87 19.83
N LEU A 13 -9.41 2.69 18.52
CA LEU A 13 -9.50 3.83 17.60
C LEU A 13 -10.73 4.69 17.96
N PRO A 14 -10.62 6.02 17.98
CA PRO A 14 -11.77 6.90 18.13
C PRO A 14 -12.81 6.61 17.03
N PRO A 15 -14.12 6.62 17.33
CA PRO A 15 -15.15 6.20 16.38
C PRO A 15 -15.14 6.97 15.05
N ARG A 16 -14.73 8.25 15.04
CA ARG A 16 -14.60 9.03 13.79
C ARG A 16 -13.43 8.62 12.90
N LEU A 17 -12.28 8.27 13.50
CA LEU A 17 -11.13 7.71 12.76
C LEU A 17 -11.44 6.30 12.26
N ALA A 18 -12.21 5.53 13.04
CA ALA A 18 -12.70 4.23 12.61
C ALA A 18 -13.67 4.35 11.43
N ASP A 19 -14.52 5.37 11.35
CA ASP A 19 -15.51 5.51 10.27
C ASP A 19 -14.87 5.88 8.91
N ASP A 20 -13.88 6.78 8.88
CA ASP A 20 -13.18 7.17 7.66
C ASP A 20 -12.18 6.09 7.18
N VAL A 21 -11.49 5.42 8.11
CA VAL A 21 -10.62 4.27 7.80
C VAL A 21 -11.45 3.04 7.41
N ASN A 22 -12.63 2.81 8.03
CA ASN A 22 -13.56 1.74 7.65
C ASN A 22 -14.18 1.97 6.28
N HIS A 23 -14.40 3.21 5.85
CA HIS A 23 -14.98 3.43 4.52
C HIS A 23 -13.98 3.11 3.41
N ALA A 24 -12.72 3.52 3.54
CA ALA A 24 -11.68 3.19 2.57
C ALA A 24 -11.33 1.69 2.56
N THR A 25 -11.20 1.03 3.72
CA THR A 25 -10.91 -0.42 3.78
C THR A 25 -12.03 -1.33 3.27
N ASN A 26 -13.26 -0.82 3.11
CA ASN A 26 -14.38 -1.56 2.50
C ASN A 26 -14.54 -1.31 1.00
N LEU A 27 -13.70 -0.46 0.39
CA LEU A 27 -13.73 -0.26 -1.05
C LEU A 27 -13.15 -1.47 -1.79
N PRO A 28 -13.68 -1.79 -2.98
CA PRO A 28 -13.12 -2.84 -3.80
C PRO A 28 -11.67 -2.50 -4.23
N PRO A 29 -10.80 -3.51 -4.43
CA PRO A 29 -9.38 -3.29 -4.75
C PRO A 29 -9.12 -2.35 -5.94
N ASP A 30 -9.97 -2.34 -6.96
CA ASP A 30 -9.82 -1.44 -8.10
C ASP A 30 -10.13 0.03 -7.74
N GLU A 31 -11.03 0.29 -6.80
CA GLU A 31 -11.30 1.65 -6.32
C GLU A 31 -10.15 2.17 -5.45
N LEU A 32 -9.61 1.33 -4.58
CA LEU A 32 -8.41 1.65 -3.78
C LEU A 32 -7.21 2.00 -4.67
N ALA A 33 -6.96 1.19 -5.71
CA ALA A 33 -5.89 1.46 -6.66
C ALA A 33 -6.10 2.78 -7.42
N ARG A 34 -7.34 3.06 -7.88
CA ARG A 34 -7.67 4.33 -8.55
C ARG A 34 -7.45 5.53 -7.62
N MET A 35 -7.83 5.43 -6.35
CA MET A 35 -7.60 6.53 -5.39
C MET A 35 -6.12 6.89 -5.30
N ILE A 36 -5.23 5.88 -5.25
CA ILE A 36 -3.79 6.10 -5.17
C ILE A 36 -3.27 6.81 -6.42
N VAL A 37 -3.66 6.34 -7.60
CA VAL A 37 -3.24 6.94 -8.88
C VAL A 37 -3.82 8.35 -9.05
N GLN A 38 -5.06 8.59 -8.63
CA GLN A 38 -5.68 9.92 -8.69
C GLN A 38 -5.01 10.91 -7.74
N ALA A 39 -4.64 10.49 -6.53
CA ALA A 39 -3.91 11.35 -5.60
C ALA A 39 -2.53 11.73 -6.16
N ALA A 40 -1.85 10.78 -6.79
CA ALA A 40 -0.59 11.01 -7.49
C ALA A 40 -0.76 11.99 -8.66
N GLU A 41 -1.75 11.76 -9.53
CA GLU A 41 -2.06 12.64 -10.66
C GLU A 41 -2.41 14.06 -10.19
N GLN A 42 -3.15 14.20 -9.08
CA GLN A 42 -3.46 15.50 -8.50
C GLN A 42 -2.18 16.23 -8.05
N ALA A 43 -1.23 15.55 -7.43
CA ALA A 43 0.04 16.16 -7.03
C ALA A 43 0.84 16.66 -8.23
N ASP A 44 0.89 15.89 -9.33
CA ASP A 44 1.53 16.30 -10.58
C ASP A 44 0.83 17.47 -11.26
N GLN A 45 -0.50 17.45 -11.36
CA GLN A 45 -1.29 18.56 -11.90
C GLN A 45 -1.07 19.87 -11.13
N GLN A 46 -0.72 19.79 -9.84
CA GLN A 46 -0.41 20.95 -9.00
C GLN A 46 1.08 21.30 -8.96
N GLY A 47 1.94 20.56 -9.67
CA GLY A 47 3.35 20.88 -9.87
C GLY A 47 4.33 20.32 -8.83
N TYR A 48 3.91 19.36 -8.00
CA TYR A 48 4.75 18.75 -6.95
C TYR A 48 5.55 17.53 -7.43
N TRP A 49 5.30 17.04 -8.65
CA TRP A 49 6.06 15.94 -9.22
C TRP A 49 7.32 16.42 -9.93
N HIS A 50 8.46 15.82 -9.57
CA HIS A 50 9.78 16.15 -10.12
C HIS A 50 10.59 14.91 -10.54
N GLY A 51 9.98 13.72 -10.50
CA GLY A 51 10.62 12.49 -10.92
C GLY A 51 10.66 12.31 -12.43
N GLU A 52 11.28 11.23 -12.88
CA GLU A 52 11.30 10.86 -14.30
C GLU A 52 9.99 10.19 -14.71
N GLY A 53 9.48 10.52 -15.89
CA GLY A 53 8.24 9.95 -16.43
C GLY A 53 6.98 10.49 -15.76
N ALA A 54 5.86 9.79 -15.94
CA ALA A 54 4.58 10.18 -15.36
C ALA A 54 4.46 9.73 -13.90
N VAL A 55 3.92 10.60 -13.03
CA VAL A 55 3.71 10.27 -11.60
C VAL A 55 2.83 9.02 -11.42
N THR A 56 1.88 8.80 -12.34
CA THR A 56 0.96 7.67 -12.32
C THR A 56 1.67 6.36 -12.64
N GLU A 57 2.74 6.40 -13.45
CA GLU A 57 3.58 5.24 -13.72
C GLU A 57 4.44 4.87 -12.50
N ASP A 58 4.93 5.86 -11.76
CA ASP A 58 5.66 5.64 -10.50
C ASP A 58 4.74 5.04 -9.43
N ALA A 59 3.53 5.58 -9.27
CA ALA A 59 2.51 5.04 -8.37
C ALA A 59 2.12 3.59 -8.75
N ALA A 60 1.87 3.34 -10.03
CA ALA A 60 1.55 2.00 -10.53
C ALA A 60 2.70 1.00 -10.31
N ARG A 61 3.96 1.44 -10.49
CA ARG A 61 5.15 0.62 -10.25
C ARG A 61 5.30 0.29 -8.77
N HIS A 62 5.12 1.26 -7.88
CA HIS A 62 5.14 1.02 -6.44
C HIS A 62 4.06 0.04 -6.01
N LEU A 63 2.82 0.22 -6.48
CA LEU A 63 1.71 -0.71 -6.23
C LEU A 63 2.01 -2.13 -6.69
N THR A 64 2.57 -2.25 -7.90
CA THR A 64 3.00 -3.52 -8.49
C THR A 64 4.00 -4.23 -7.59
N HIS A 65 5.08 -3.55 -7.21
CA HIS A 65 6.11 -4.14 -6.35
C HIS A 65 5.59 -4.45 -4.95
N PHE A 66 4.79 -3.56 -4.36
CA PHE A 66 4.20 -3.78 -3.04
C PHE A 66 3.37 -5.06 -3.00
N LEU A 67 2.41 -5.21 -3.92
CA LEU A 67 1.55 -6.40 -3.93
C LEU A 67 2.29 -7.64 -4.43
N GLY A 68 3.21 -7.47 -5.39
CA GLY A 68 4.06 -8.56 -5.88
C GLY A 68 4.93 -9.16 -4.77
N LEU A 69 5.52 -8.33 -3.91
CA LEU A 69 6.29 -8.78 -2.75
C LEU A 69 5.44 -9.53 -1.72
N LEU A 70 4.20 -9.08 -1.48
CA LEU A 70 3.28 -9.78 -0.58
C LEU A 70 2.92 -11.17 -1.11
N MET A 71 2.61 -11.29 -2.39
CA MET A 71 2.28 -12.59 -2.97
C MET A 71 3.51 -13.50 -3.14
N ALA A 72 4.72 -12.94 -3.28
CA ALA A 72 5.95 -13.71 -3.40
C ALA A 72 6.46 -14.29 -2.07
N GLY A 73 5.90 -13.85 -0.94
CA GLY A 73 6.10 -14.50 0.36
C GLY A 73 5.42 -15.88 0.45
N ASP A 74 4.45 -16.14 -0.42
CA ASP A 74 3.83 -17.45 -0.59
C ASP A 74 4.56 -18.24 -1.69
N ASP A 75 4.89 -19.50 -1.41
CA ASP A 75 5.51 -20.41 -2.37
C ASP A 75 4.56 -20.71 -3.56
N ASP A 76 3.26 -20.47 -3.41
CA ASP A 76 2.22 -20.75 -4.41
C ASP A 76 1.30 -19.55 -4.69
N LEU A 77 1.56 -18.80 -5.77
CA LEU A 77 0.65 -17.76 -6.26
C LEU A 77 -0.75 -18.33 -6.60
N HIS A 78 -1.73 -18.03 -5.75
CA HIS A 78 -3.09 -18.53 -5.88
C HIS A 78 -3.91 -17.69 -6.87
N ARG A 79 -4.82 -18.37 -7.59
CA ARG A 79 -5.67 -17.71 -8.60
C ARG A 79 -6.45 -16.51 -8.05
N ARG A 80 -6.86 -16.57 -6.78
CA ARG A 80 -7.63 -15.49 -6.14
C ARG A 80 -6.78 -14.24 -5.88
N GLU A 81 -5.51 -14.41 -5.52
CA GLU A 81 -4.58 -13.30 -5.36
C GLU A 81 -4.29 -12.66 -6.71
N LEU A 82 -4.07 -13.48 -7.75
CA LEU A 82 -3.90 -13.01 -9.12
C LEU A 82 -5.14 -12.26 -9.64
N ASP A 83 -6.35 -12.69 -9.27
CA ASP A 83 -7.59 -11.97 -9.61
C ASP A 83 -7.64 -10.58 -8.94
N VAL A 84 -7.22 -10.45 -7.67
CA VAL A 84 -7.13 -9.16 -6.96
C VAL A 84 -6.04 -8.28 -7.57
N TYR A 85 -4.85 -8.85 -7.78
CA TYR A 85 -3.70 -8.18 -8.37
C TYR A 85 -3.99 -7.67 -9.79
N GLY A 86 -4.69 -8.46 -10.61
CA GLY A 86 -5.14 -8.07 -11.95
C GLY A 86 -6.09 -6.87 -11.93
N ARG A 87 -7.01 -6.81 -10.95
CA ARG A 87 -7.90 -5.64 -10.79
C ARG A 87 -7.13 -4.38 -10.44
N VAL A 88 -6.12 -4.49 -9.57
CA VAL A 88 -5.25 -3.36 -9.21
C VAL A 88 -4.43 -2.89 -10.41
N PHE A 89 -3.83 -3.82 -11.16
CA PHE A 89 -3.08 -3.52 -12.37
C PHE A 89 -3.91 -2.77 -13.42
N HIS A 90 -5.11 -3.27 -13.69
CA HIS A 90 -6.03 -2.65 -14.62
C HIS A 90 -6.42 -1.23 -14.16
N ALA A 91 -6.77 -1.09 -12.87
CA ALA A 91 -7.14 0.18 -12.26
C ALA A 91 -5.98 1.20 -12.24
N ALA A 92 -4.74 0.73 -12.15
CA ALA A 92 -3.54 1.56 -12.21
C ALA A 92 -3.16 1.98 -13.64
N GLY A 93 -3.98 1.66 -14.65
CA GLY A 93 -3.80 2.10 -16.03
C GLY A 93 -2.89 1.21 -16.88
N LYS A 94 -2.56 -0.01 -16.42
CA LYS A 94 -1.65 -0.92 -17.15
C LYS A 94 -2.32 -1.71 -18.29
N GLY A 95 -3.66 -1.72 -18.35
CA GLY A 95 -4.43 -2.37 -19.43
C GLY A 95 -5.03 -3.72 -19.02
N GLU A 96 -5.43 -4.53 -20.01
CA GLU A 96 -5.82 -5.92 -19.79
C GLU A 96 -4.58 -6.81 -19.78
N HIS A 97 -4.52 -7.76 -18.84
CA HIS A 97 -3.41 -8.69 -18.67
C HIS A 97 -3.90 -10.11 -18.52
N SER A 98 -3.14 -11.08 -19.02
CA SER A 98 -3.37 -12.48 -18.73
C SER A 98 -2.86 -12.82 -17.32
N HIS A 99 -3.33 -13.94 -16.75
CA HIS A 99 -2.80 -14.43 -15.48
C HIS A 99 -1.31 -14.78 -15.55
N ASP A 100 -0.82 -15.17 -16.73
CA ASP A 100 0.61 -15.44 -16.93
C ASP A 100 1.42 -14.15 -16.87
N ASP A 101 0.93 -13.05 -17.47
CA ASP A 101 1.57 -11.74 -17.38
C ASP A 101 1.61 -11.22 -15.93
N LEU A 102 0.51 -11.40 -15.20
CA LEU A 102 0.42 -11.04 -13.78
C LEU A 102 1.37 -11.87 -12.93
N ARG A 103 1.48 -13.19 -13.22
CA ARG A 103 2.44 -14.06 -12.56
C ARG A 103 3.88 -13.61 -12.82
N THR A 104 4.22 -13.27 -14.07
CA THR A 104 5.54 -12.74 -14.42
C THR A 104 5.82 -11.44 -13.67
N ALA A 105 4.89 -10.49 -13.63
CA ALA A 105 5.07 -9.23 -12.91
C ALA A 105 5.23 -9.42 -11.38
N ALA A 106 4.50 -10.38 -10.81
CA ALA A 106 4.68 -10.76 -9.40
C ALA A 106 6.07 -11.38 -9.17
N MET A 107 6.53 -12.27 -10.06
CA MET A 107 7.86 -12.88 -9.99
C MET A 107 8.99 -11.86 -10.18
N GLU A 108 8.83 -10.85 -11.04
CA GLU A 108 9.80 -9.74 -11.15
C GLU A 108 9.95 -8.98 -9.83
N SER A 109 8.88 -8.90 -9.02
CA SER A 109 8.95 -8.34 -7.68
C SER A 109 9.65 -9.28 -6.68
N MET A 110 9.66 -10.59 -6.93
CA MET A 110 10.46 -11.56 -6.16
C MET A 110 11.96 -11.40 -6.41
N GLU A 111 12.39 -10.92 -7.58
CA GLU A 111 13.81 -10.59 -7.80
C GLU A 111 14.28 -9.51 -6.81
N MET A 112 13.40 -8.54 -6.48
CA MET A 112 13.67 -7.55 -5.43
C MET A 112 13.74 -8.18 -4.04
N ALA A 113 12.90 -9.18 -3.72
CA ALA A 113 12.98 -9.90 -2.45
C ALA A 113 14.31 -10.68 -2.28
N ASN A 114 14.92 -11.09 -3.39
CA ASN A 114 16.21 -11.79 -3.40
C ASN A 114 17.42 -10.84 -3.30
N ASP A 115 17.22 -9.53 -3.36
CA ASP A 115 18.25 -8.50 -3.16
C ASP A 115 18.00 -7.77 -1.82
N PRO A 116 18.78 -8.07 -0.77
CA PRO A 116 18.57 -7.48 0.57
C PRO A 116 18.65 -5.95 0.60
N ASP A 117 19.48 -5.34 -0.24
CA ASP A 117 19.65 -3.89 -0.27
C ASP A 117 18.45 -3.24 -0.96
N ALA A 118 17.99 -3.83 -2.07
CA ALA A 118 16.79 -3.37 -2.77
C ALA A 118 15.52 -3.54 -1.93
N LEU A 119 15.38 -4.69 -1.25
CA LEU A 119 14.26 -4.93 -0.33
C LEU A 119 14.30 -3.96 0.85
N HIS A 120 15.47 -3.74 1.46
CA HIS A 120 15.58 -2.79 2.57
C HIS A 120 15.19 -1.39 2.12
N ALA A 121 15.73 -0.91 1.00
CA ALA A 121 15.38 0.39 0.44
C ALA A 121 13.88 0.51 0.16
N PHE A 122 13.25 -0.53 -0.42
CA PHE A 122 11.81 -0.53 -0.66
C PHE A 122 11.00 -0.37 0.63
N LEU A 123 11.39 -1.06 1.71
CA LEU A 123 10.68 -1.08 2.99
C LEU A 123 10.89 0.19 3.84
N THR A 124 11.98 0.93 3.62
CA THR A 124 12.35 2.10 4.43
C THR A 124 12.37 3.42 3.68
N ASP A 125 12.16 3.42 2.37
CA ASP A 125 12.07 4.65 1.60
C ASP A 125 10.62 4.99 1.28
N THR A 126 10.29 6.27 1.42
CA THR A 126 9.03 6.83 0.93
C THR A 126 9.09 6.88 -0.60
N PRO A 127 8.16 6.27 -1.34
CA PRO A 127 8.19 6.31 -2.80
C PRO A 127 7.99 7.74 -3.31
N ALA A 128 8.58 8.05 -4.47
CA ALA A 128 8.67 9.43 -4.96
C ALA A 128 7.29 10.07 -5.20
N TYR A 129 6.33 9.33 -5.76
CA TYR A 129 4.96 9.84 -5.93
C TYR A 129 4.33 10.23 -4.58
N LEU A 130 4.57 9.47 -3.51
CA LEU A 130 4.02 9.77 -2.19
C LEU A 130 4.71 10.98 -1.54
N ARG A 131 6.01 11.20 -1.81
CA ARG A 131 6.70 12.43 -1.39
C ARG A 131 6.07 13.67 -2.05
N ALA A 132 5.72 13.58 -3.33
CA ALA A 132 5.02 14.67 -4.03
C ALA A 132 3.64 14.96 -3.40
N ILE A 133 2.90 13.92 -3.03
CA ILE A 133 1.60 14.07 -2.35
C ILE A 133 1.79 14.69 -0.94
N LEU A 134 2.80 14.24 -0.19
CA LEU A 134 3.14 14.79 1.12
C LEU A 134 3.51 16.28 1.05
N GLU A 135 4.29 16.68 0.05
CA GLU A 135 4.64 18.07 -0.18
C GLU A 135 3.41 18.92 -0.50
N MET A 136 2.54 18.42 -1.38
CA MET A 136 1.26 19.05 -1.69
C MET A 136 0.38 19.20 -0.44
N ASP A 137 0.22 18.13 0.34
CA ASP A 137 -0.59 18.12 1.56
C ASP A 137 -0.09 19.15 2.57
N ARG A 138 1.23 19.25 2.74
CA ARG A 138 1.85 20.22 3.65
C ARG A 138 1.60 21.66 3.22
N GLU A 139 1.68 21.96 1.92
CA GLU A 139 1.46 23.34 1.44
C GLU A 139 -0.02 23.71 1.45
N ARG A 140 -0.91 22.76 1.12
CA ARG A 140 -2.34 23.04 0.87
C ARG A 140 -3.26 22.68 2.03
N GLY A 141 -2.76 22.00 3.05
CA GLY A 141 -3.54 21.52 4.18
C GLY A 141 -4.54 20.42 3.79
N THR A 142 -4.17 19.56 2.84
CA THR A 142 -4.94 18.37 2.46
C THR A 142 -4.42 17.12 3.19
N HIS A 143 -5.13 16.00 3.07
CA HIS A 143 -4.80 14.73 3.73
C HIS A 143 -4.78 13.56 2.73
N ASN A 144 -4.34 13.82 1.50
CA ASN A 144 -4.35 12.82 0.43
C ASN A 144 -3.35 11.69 0.71
N ALA A 145 -2.20 11.97 1.31
CA ALA A 145 -1.18 10.97 1.65
C ALA A 145 -1.69 9.95 2.67
N ASP A 146 -2.49 10.39 3.64
CA ASP A 146 -3.14 9.50 4.63
C ASP A 146 -4.13 8.54 3.95
N GLN A 147 -4.94 9.05 3.03
CA GLN A 147 -5.85 8.23 2.24
C GLN A 147 -5.10 7.21 1.37
N VAL A 148 -3.96 7.60 0.79
CA VAL A 148 -3.09 6.70 0.02
C VAL A 148 -2.53 5.58 0.88
N VAL A 149 -1.98 5.88 2.05
CA VAL A 149 -1.42 4.86 2.96
C VAL A 149 -2.52 3.93 3.50
N THR A 150 -3.72 4.48 3.74
CA THR A 150 -4.89 3.67 4.11
C THR A 150 -5.32 2.76 2.95
N ALA A 151 -5.33 3.26 1.72
CA ALA A 151 -5.63 2.45 0.53
C ALA A 151 -4.60 1.35 0.30
N LEU A 152 -3.30 1.63 0.48
CA LEU A 152 -2.23 0.63 0.44
C LEU A 152 -2.45 -0.45 1.51
N SER A 153 -2.85 -0.05 2.72
CA SER A 153 -3.18 -0.99 3.80
C SER A 153 -4.35 -1.90 3.43
N GLY A 154 -5.43 -1.34 2.87
CA GLY A 154 -6.59 -2.11 2.40
C GLY A 154 -6.24 -3.08 1.27
N LEU A 155 -5.39 -2.67 0.32
CA LEU A 155 -4.92 -3.53 -0.77
C LEU A 155 -4.06 -4.68 -0.28
N GLY A 156 -3.13 -4.41 0.65
CA GLY A 156 -2.30 -5.47 1.24
C GLY A 156 -3.15 -6.49 2.00
N LEU A 157 -4.10 -6.04 2.83
CA LEU A 157 -5.05 -6.94 3.52
C LEU A 157 -5.89 -7.75 2.54
N ALA A 158 -6.31 -7.17 1.41
CA ALA A 158 -7.10 -7.89 0.41
C ALA A 158 -6.29 -9.01 -0.26
N ILE A 159 -4.97 -8.86 -0.42
CA ILE A 159 -4.08 -9.92 -0.91
C ILE A 159 -3.87 -10.98 0.17
N LEU A 160 -3.44 -10.58 1.37
CA LEU A 160 -3.13 -11.50 2.49
C LEU A 160 -4.31 -12.38 2.92
N THR A 161 -5.54 -11.95 2.64
CA THR A 161 -6.76 -12.71 2.99
C THR A 161 -7.39 -13.42 1.80
N ALA A 162 -6.88 -13.25 0.58
CA ALA A 162 -7.50 -13.78 -0.64
C ALA A 162 -7.46 -15.32 -0.72
N ASP A 163 -6.39 -15.92 -0.21
CA ASP A 163 -6.15 -17.36 -0.21
C ASP A 163 -6.62 -18.06 1.09
N GLY A 164 -6.76 -17.28 2.18
CA GLY A 164 -7.17 -17.73 3.50
C GLY A 164 -6.03 -18.28 4.36
N ARG A 165 -4.76 -18.01 4.02
CA ARG A 165 -3.59 -18.41 4.82
C ARG A 165 -2.63 -17.23 4.98
N GLU A 166 -2.74 -16.52 6.09
CA GLU A 166 -1.73 -15.51 6.44
C GLU A 166 -0.43 -16.21 6.88
N THR A 167 0.70 -15.95 6.20
CA THR A 167 2.02 -16.37 6.68
C THR A 167 2.69 -15.26 7.51
N VAL A 168 3.57 -15.65 8.45
CA VAL A 168 4.24 -14.70 9.37
C VAL A 168 5.21 -13.77 8.64
N GLU A 169 5.79 -14.22 7.53
CA GLU A 169 6.77 -13.45 6.76
C GLU A 169 6.09 -12.33 5.95
N GLU A 170 4.95 -12.62 5.33
CA GLU A 170 4.12 -11.63 4.63
C GLU A 170 3.62 -10.51 5.54
N ASP A 171 3.13 -10.86 6.74
CA ASP A 171 2.66 -9.90 7.74
C ASP A 171 3.79 -8.96 8.20
N SER A 172 5.03 -9.46 8.24
CA SER A 172 6.19 -8.67 8.64
C SER A 172 6.58 -7.63 7.57
N LEU A 173 6.61 -8.01 6.28
CA LEU A 173 6.89 -7.09 5.17
C LEU A 173 5.78 -6.02 5.05
N PHE A 174 4.52 -6.46 5.11
CA PHE A 174 3.35 -5.61 5.13
C PHE A 174 3.41 -4.58 6.26
N THR A 175 3.68 -5.04 7.48
CA THR A 175 3.69 -4.19 8.67
C THR A 175 4.88 -3.23 8.68
N THR A 176 6.07 -3.68 8.29
CA THR A 176 7.27 -2.82 8.25
C THR A 176 7.09 -1.66 7.29
N HIS A 177 6.69 -1.93 6.04
CA HIS A 177 6.53 -0.88 5.04
C HIS A 177 5.45 0.13 5.41
N LEU A 178 4.28 -0.34 5.84
CA LEU A 178 3.19 0.56 6.22
C LEU A 178 3.49 1.37 7.47
N ASN A 179 4.23 0.81 8.44
CA ASN A 179 4.65 1.56 9.62
C ASN A 179 5.67 2.65 9.25
N HIS A 180 6.58 2.37 8.32
CA HIS A 180 7.46 3.39 7.76
C HIS A 180 6.65 4.53 7.11
N LEU A 181 5.74 4.20 6.19
CA LEU A 181 4.92 5.21 5.52
C LEU A 181 4.05 6.02 6.49
N ARG A 182 3.47 5.39 7.51
CA ARG A 182 2.72 6.09 8.57
C ARG A 182 3.61 7.01 9.40
N GLY A 183 4.82 6.56 9.76
CA GLY A 183 5.78 7.39 10.47
C GLY A 183 6.17 8.65 9.69
N GLU A 184 6.24 8.55 8.36
CA GLU A 184 6.46 9.72 7.51
C GLU A 184 5.29 10.70 7.58
N LEU A 185 4.03 10.22 7.53
CA LEU A 185 2.86 11.09 7.70
C LEU A 185 2.91 11.89 9.02
N ASP A 186 3.37 11.25 10.11
CA ASP A 186 3.53 11.88 11.42
C ASP A 186 4.61 12.98 11.41
N VAL A 187 5.77 12.71 10.79
CA VAL A 187 6.88 13.67 10.66
C VAL A 187 6.47 14.90 9.85
N TYR A 188 5.66 14.71 8.80
CA TYR A 188 5.16 15.80 7.96
C TYR A 188 3.92 16.50 8.53
N GLY A 189 3.40 16.07 9.69
CA GLY A 189 2.24 16.66 10.34
C GLY A 189 0.94 16.51 9.56
N VAL A 190 0.88 15.51 8.66
CA VAL A 190 -0.29 15.20 7.82
C VAL A 190 -1.22 14.20 8.52
N ALA A 191 -0.72 13.51 9.55
CA ALA A 191 -1.50 12.64 10.41
C ALA A 191 -2.52 13.43 11.26
N LEU A 192 -3.75 12.90 11.35
CA LEU A 192 -4.77 13.45 12.24
C LEU A 192 -4.28 13.41 13.71
N PRO A 193 -4.56 14.45 14.52
CA PRO A 193 -4.16 14.45 15.92
C PRO A 193 -4.78 13.26 16.66
N THR A 194 -3.92 12.51 17.35
CA THR A 194 -4.23 11.41 18.28
C THR A 194 -5.19 11.82 19.39
#